data_AF-A0A8T5MU30-F1
#
_entry.id   AF-A0A8T5MU30-F1
#
_cell.length_a   1.000
_cell.length_b   1.000
_cell.length_c   1.000
_cell.angle_alpha   90.00
_cell.angle_beta   90.00
_cell.angle_gamma   90.00
#
_symmetry.space_group_name_H-M   'P 1'
#
loop_
_entity.id
_entity.type
_entity.pdbx_description
1 polymer ?
#
loop_
_entity_poly.entity_id
_entity_poly.type
_entity_poly.pdbx_seq_one_letter_code
_entity_poly.pdbx_strand_id
1 'polypeptide(L)' 'MSVSKAITDVLKKIKDPHIGKDIVSAKMVKNIKVVGKKVTLTLVMPDIGCAGCGMVFGMINEIKSGLKKKGYKAEIEVGQ' A
#
# COMPACT_ATOMS: atom_id res chain seq x y z
N MET A 1 1.04 19.67 -0.78
CA MET A 1 1.37 18.74 -1.89
C MET A 1 0.34 17.61 -1.84
N SER A 2 -0.69 17.68 -2.67
CA SER A 2 -1.84 16.78 -2.58
C SER A 2 -1.41 15.37 -2.97
N VAL A 3 -1.45 14.42 -2.03
CA VAL A 3 -1.37 13.00 -2.34
C VAL A 3 -2.36 12.75 -3.47
N SER A 4 -1.88 12.26 -4.61
CA SER A 4 -2.72 12.13 -5.81
C SER A 4 -3.91 11.23 -5.46
N LYS A 5 -5.13 11.75 -5.61
CA LYS A 5 -6.39 10.98 -5.43
C LYS A 5 -6.31 9.60 -6.10
N ALA A 6 -5.62 9.51 -7.23
CA ALA A 6 -5.35 8.27 -7.96
C ALA A 6 -4.62 7.21 -7.12
N ILE A 7 -3.63 7.58 -6.31
CA ILE A 7 -2.88 6.67 -5.45
C ILE A 7 -3.78 6.19 -4.31
N THR A 8 -4.47 7.11 -3.65
CA THR A 8 -5.40 6.77 -2.57
C THR A 8 -6.54 5.86 -3.07
N ASP A 9 -7.05 6.06 -4.28
CA ASP A 9 -8.08 5.20 -4.89
C ASP A 9 -7.57 3.77 -5.11
N VAL A 10 -6.33 3.61 -5.57
CA VAL A 10 -5.69 2.28 -5.70
C VAL A 10 -5.53 1.62 -4.34
N LEU A 11 -5.06 2.36 -3.34
CA LEU A 11 -4.86 1.82 -1.99
C LEU A 11 -6.19 1.43 -1.34
N LYS A 12 -7.25 2.22 -1.51
CA LYS A 12 -8.59 1.92 -0.95
C LYS A 12 -9.24 0.67 -1.53
N LYS A 13 -8.82 0.20 -2.71
CA LYS A 13 -9.32 -1.04 -3.30
C LYS A 13 -8.77 -2.28 -2.62
N ILE A 14 -7.64 -2.13 -1.93
CA ILE A 14 -6.90 -3.24 -1.35
C ILE A 14 -7.39 -3.40 0.08
N LYS A 15 -8.07 -4.51 0.32
CA LYS A 15 -8.71 -4.83 1.60
C LYS A 15 -7.80 -5.71 2.43
N ASP A 16 -7.65 -5.35 3.69
CA ASP A 16 -7.06 -6.21 4.70
C ASP A 16 -7.96 -7.44 4.91
N PRO A 17 -7.44 -8.65 4.71
CA PRO A 17 -8.24 -9.88 4.83
C PRO A 17 -8.61 -10.21 6.28
N HIS A 18 -7.95 -9.63 7.28
CA HIS A 18 -8.21 -9.93 8.70
C HIS A 18 -9.38 -9.08 9.24
N ILE A 19 -9.45 -7.80 8.86
CA ILE A 19 -10.49 -6.87 9.35
C ILE A 19 -11.50 -6.48 8.27
N GLY A 20 -11.29 -6.86 7.01
CA GLY A 20 -12.18 -6.57 5.88
C GLY A 20 -12.23 -5.09 5.47
N LYS A 21 -11.39 -4.23 6.05
CA LYS A 21 -11.28 -2.79 5.75
C LYS A 21 -10.14 -2.54 4.78
N ASP A 22 -10.21 -1.44 4.03
CA ASP A 22 -9.12 -1.06 3.16
C ASP A 22 -7.86 -0.65 3.94
N ILE A 23 -6.67 -0.84 3.36
CA ILE A 23 -5.39 -0.56 4.02
C ILE A 23 -5.22 0.91 4.48
N VAL A 24 -5.96 1.84 3.87
CA VAL A 24 -5.96 3.25 4.26
C VAL A 24 -6.81 3.44 5.52
N SER A 25 -8.04 2.92 5.53
CA SER A 25 -8.95 2.94 6.69
C SER A 25 -8.44 2.08 7.85
N ALA A 26 -7.70 1.01 7.55
CA ALA A 26 -7.01 0.18 8.52
C ALA A 26 -5.81 0.89 9.18
N LYS A 27 -5.47 2.11 8.75
CA LYS A 27 -4.29 2.87 9.18
C LYS A 27 -2.96 2.11 8.99
N MET A 28 -2.92 1.17 8.06
CA MET A 28 -1.71 0.42 7.72
C MET A 28 -0.75 1.26 6.88
N VAL A 29 -1.24 2.29 6.19
CA VAL A 29 -0.38 3.21 5.43
C VAL A 29 0.13 4.31 6.37
N LYS A 30 1.39 4.20 6.81
CA LYS A 30 2.05 5.19 7.68
C LYS A 30 2.47 6.43 6.91
N ASN A 31 3.04 6.25 5.72
CA ASN A 31 3.52 7.37 4.92
C ASN A 31 3.40 7.09 3.42
N ILE A 32 3.12 8.16 2.65
CA ILE A 32 3.05 8.12 1.19
C ILE A 32 3.90 9.26 0.65
N LYS A 33 5.01 8.93 0.00
CA LYS A 33 5.89 9.90 -0.65
C LYS A 33 5.80 9.75 -2.16
N VAL A 34 5.49 10.83 -2.85
CA VAL A 34 5.38 10.84 -4.31
C VAL A 34 6.43 11.78 -4.87
N VAL A 35 7.37 11.24 -5.64
CA VAL A 35 8.44 11.99 -6.29
C VAL A 35 8.38 11.70 -7.79
N GLY A 36 7.75 12.62 -8.53
CA GLY A 36 7.49 12.46 -9.96
C GLY A 36 6.61 11.22 -10.23
N LYS A 37 7.18 10.23 -10.94
CA LYS A 37 6.51 8.93 -11.22
C LYS A 37 6.77 7.87 -10.15
N LYS A 38 7.60 8.16 -9.14
CA LYS A 38 7.95 7.21 -8.07
C LYS A 38 7.04 7.43 -6.87
N VAL A 39 6.42 6.36 -6.38
CA VAL A 39 5.55 6.36 -5.19
C VAL A 39 6.18 5.43 -4.18
N THR A 40 6.69 6.00 -3.09
CA THR A 40 7.22 5.26 -1.94
C THR A 40 6.15 5.20 -0.87
N LEU A 41 5.80 4.00 -0.45
CA LEU A 41 4.73 3.71 0.49
C LEU A 41 5.31 2.97 1.69
N THR A 42 5.15 3.56 2.88
CA THR A 42 5.53 2.91 4.13
C THR A 42 4.29 2.25 4.73
N LEU A 43 4.28 0.93 4.75
CA LEU A 43 3.23 0.12 5.36
C LEU A 43 3.67 -0.32 6.76
N VAL A 44 2.76 -0.26 7.72
CA VAL A 44 2.93 -0.78 9.07
C VAL A 44 1.98 -1.94 9.29
N MET A 45 2.60 -3.04 9.62
CA MET A 45 2.02 -4.31 10.06
C MET A 45 1.37 -4.19 11.43
N PRO A 46 0.05 -4.34 11.68
CA PRO A 46 -0.39 -4.48 13.07
C PRO A 46 0.11 -5.79 13.70
N ASP A 47 0.41 -6.80 12.88
CA ASP A 47 0.89 -8.11 13.33
C ASP A 47 2.13 -8.54 12.53
N ILE A 48 3.32 -8.30 13.11
CA ILE A 48 4.63 -8.61 12.50
C ILE A 48 4.82 -10.14 12.32
N GLY A 49 3.99 -10.97 12.98
CA GLY A 49 4.02 -12.43 12.85
C GLY A 49 3.68 -12.96 11.46
N CYS A 50 3.02 -12.18 10.59
CA CYS A 50 2.63 -12.57 9.23
C CYS A 50 3.36 -11.78 8.13
N ALA A 51 4.47 -11.08 8.43
CA ALA A 51 5.24 -10.34 7.42
C ALA A 51 5.81 -11.25 6.30
N GLY A 52 5.90 -12.55 6.54
CA GLY A 52 6.22 -13.59 5.55
C GLY A 52 5.01 -14.35 4.98
N CYS A 53 3.78 -14.04 5.40
CA CYS A 53 2.58 -14.68 4.87
C CYS A 53 2.32 -14.19 3.44
N GLY A 54 2.00 -15.13 2.54
CA GLY A 54 1.66 -14.84 1.15
C GLY A 54 0.55 -13.79 0.96
N MET A 55 -0.29 -13.56 1.97
CA MET A 55 -1.31 -12.50 2.00
C MET A 55 -0.71 -11.11 1.88
N VAL A 56 0.33 -10.81 2.66
CA VAL A 56 1.03 -9.51 2.63
C VAL A 56 1.69 -9.31 1.27
N PHE A 57 2.37 -10.33 0.75
CA PHE A 57 2.97 -10.28 -0.58
C PHE A 57 1.93 -10.06 -1.67
N GLY A 58 0.75 -10.68 -1.54
CA GLY A 58 -0.40 -10.47 -2.42
C GLY A 58 -0.81 -9.00 -2.44
N MET A 59 -1.02 -8.40 -1.26
CA MET A 59 -1.39 -6.98 -1.14
C MET A 59 -0.31 -6.06 -1.73
N ILE A 60 0.97 -6.29 -1.40
CA ILE A 60 2.10 -5.53 -1.93
C ILE A 60 2.14 -5.60 -3.45
N ASN A 61 1.94 -6.79 -4.02
CA ASN A 61 1.93 -7.00 -5.46
C ASN A 61 0.73 -6.30 -6.12
N GLU A 62 -0.43 -6.34 -5.48
CA GLU A 62 -1.64 -5.66 -5.94
C GLU A 62 -1.48 -4.13 -5.95
N ILE A 63 -0.87 -3.57 -4.90
CA ILE A 63 -0.50 -2.14 -4.85
C ILE A 63 0.44 -1.80 -6.01
N LYS A 64 1.52 -2.58 -6.17
CA LYS A 64 2.52 -2.37 -7.23
C LYS A 64 1.89 -2.44 -8.61
N SER A 65 1.02 -3.42 -8.84
CA SER A 65 0.31 -3.61 -10.11
C SER A 65 -0.67 -2.46 -10.38
N GLY A 66 -1.46 -2.05 -9.39
CA GLY A 66 -2.41 -0.95 -9.51
C GLY A 66 -1.74 0.39 -9.81
N LEU A 67 -0.62 0.68 -9.14
CA LEU A 67 0.16 1.89 -9.39
C LEU A 67 0.88 1.84 -10.75
N LYS A 68 1.42 0.67 -11.13
CA LYS A 68 2.05 0.47 -12.45
C LYS A 68 1.06 0.67 -13.59
N LYS A 69 -0.18 0.17 -13.48
CA LYS A 69 -1.26 0.41 -14.45
C LYS A 69 -1.61 1.89 -14.62
N LYS A 70 -1.38 2.70 -13.58
CA LYS A 70 -1.57 4.15 -13.61
C LYS A 70 -0.33 4.93 -14.07
N GLY A 71 0.77 4.23 -14.42
CA GLY A 71 2.02 4.84 -14.88
C GLY A 71 2.98 5.24 -13.76
N TYR A 72 2.74 4.79 -12.53
CA TYR A 72 3.59 5.06 -11.37
C TYR A 72 4.46 3.84 -11.02
N LYS A 73 5.69 4.09 -10.56
CA LYS A 73 6.60 3.08 -10.02
C LYS A 73 6.45 3.04 -8.50
N ALA A 74 5.90 1.95 -7.98
CA ALA A 74 5.66 1.77 -6.56
C ALA A 74 6.85 1.09 -5.86
N GLU A 75 7.34 1.72 -4.80
CA GLU A 75 8.22 1.14 -3.80
C GLU A 75 7.45 0.99 -2.50
N ILE A 76 7.53 -0.20 -1.91
CA ILE A 76 6.83 -0.50 -0.67
C ILE A 76 7.90 -0.83 0.36
N GLU A 77 7.90 -0.07 1.44
CA GLU A 77 8.72 -0.30 2.62
C GLU A 77 7.81 -0.82 3.72
N VAL A 78 8.17 -1.95 4.32
CA VAL A 78 7.49 -2.48 5.50
C VAL A 78 8.22 -1.94 6.71
N GLY A 79 7.60 -1.00 7.41
CA GLY A 79 8.10 -0.48 8.68
C GLY A 79 7.63 -1.37 9.84
N GLN A 80 8.54 -1.68 10.75
CA GLN A 80 8.20 -2.11 12.11
C GLN A 80 7.73 -0.92 12.94
#